data_AF-A0A7J5XVX6-F1
#
_entry.id   AF-A0A7J5XVX6-F1
#
_cell.length_a   1.000
_cell.length_b   1.000
_cell.length_c   1.000
_cell.angle_alpha   90.00
_cell.angle_beta   90.00
_cell.angle_gamma   90.00
#
_symmetry.space_group_name_H-M   'P 1'
#
loop_
_entity.id
_entity.type
_entity.pdbx_description
1 polymer ?
#
loop_
_entity_poly.entity_id
_entity_poly.type
_entity_poly.pdbx_seq_one_letter_code
_entity_poly.pdbx_strand_id
1 'polypeptide(L)'
;MPNDHDHPPAKKFKPGSVFFRYDKNKPGMLLPRKGNATTPIEVQRKQLPIYQAKPQLLNQLRQLHNAILIGETGSGKTTQIPQYLYEAGIGRQGLIAITQPRRVAAISLAGRVAEEKRTQLGKLI
;
A
#
# COMPACT_ATOMS: atom_id res chain seq x y z
N MET A 1 45.27 -0.86 7.01
CA MET A 1 44.06 -1.25 7.75
C MET A 1 44.07 -0.46 9.06
N PRO A 2 42.94 0.10 9.54
CA PRO A 2 41.57 -0.36 9.32
C PRO A 2 40.65 0.67 8.62
N ASN A 3 39.66 0.11 7.91
CA ASN A 3 38.47 0.79 7.38
C ASN A 3 37.38 0.65 8.44
N ASP A 4 36.92 1.75 9.05
CA ASP A 4 35.74 1.75 9.92
C ASP A 4 34.63 2.55 9.26
N HIS A 5 33.82 1.86 8.44
CA HIS A 5 32.51 2.33 8.05
C HIS A 5 31.56 2.16 9.23
N ASP A 6 31.45 3.20 10.07
CA ASP A 6 30.40 3.29 11.08
C ASP A 6 29.04 3.51 10.39
N HIS A 7 28.41 2.40 10.01
CA HIS A 7 26.97 2.41 9.75
C HIS A 7 26.23 2.59 11.08
N PRO A 8 25.28 3.54 11.18
CA PRO A 8 24.50 3.68 12.40
C PRO A 8 23.78 2.36 12.69
N PRO A 9 23.74 1.91 13.96
CA PRO A 9 23.16 0.63 14.30
C PRO A 9 21.70 0.60 13.89
N ALA A 10 21.32 -0.41 13.11
CA ALA A 10 19.93 -0.66 12.77
C ALA A 10 19.12 -0.72 14.08
N LYS A 11 18.11 0.14 14.22
CA LYS A 11 17.20 0.15 15.38
C LYS A 11 16.66 -1.27 15.59
N LYS A 12 17.11 -1.93 16.66
CA LYS A 12 16.66 -3.27 17.05
C LYS A 12 15.16 -3.21 17.35
N PHE A 13 14.35 -3.78 16.48
CA PHE A 13 12.90 -3.82 16.63
C PHE A 13 12.55 -4.87 17.70
N LYS A 14 11.77 -4.47 18.72
CA LYS A 14 11.41 -5.36 19.83
C LYS A 14 10.46 -6.47 19.33
N PRO A 15 10.71 -7.75 19.63
CA PRO A 15 9.78 -8.84 19.33
C PRO A 15 8.44 -8.57 20.02
N GLY A 16 7.34 -8.52 19.26
CA GLY A 16 5.99 -8.31 19.81
C GLY A 16 5.17 -7.13 19.25
N SER A 17 5.60 -6.49 18.16
CA SER A 17 4.79 -5.42 17.54
C SER A 17 3.40 -5.90 17.16
N VAL A 18 2.36 -5.16 17.56
CA VAL A 18 0.95 -5.47 17.25
C VAL A 18 0.68 -5.51 15.74
N PHE A 19 1.45 -4.72 14.98
CA PHE A 19 1.25 -4.49 13.55
C PHE A 19 1.96 -5.51 12.64
N PHE A 20 3.07 -6.09 13.08
CA PHE A 20 3.91 -6.95 12.24
C PHE A 20 4.19 -8.29 12.92
N ARG A 21 4.16 -9.36 12.14
CA ARG A 21 4.59 -10.70 12.52
C ARG A 21 5.93 -11.02 11.87
N TYR A 22 6.75 -11.75 12.60
CA TYR A 22 8.04 -12.24 12.12
C TYR A 22 7.85 -13.50 11.27
N ASP A 23 8.42 -13.52 10.06
CA ASP A 23 8.49 -14.73 9.25
C ASP A 23 9.71 -15.57 9.68
N LYS A 24 9.46 -16.73 10.30
CA LYS A 24 10.53 -17.63 10.77
C LYS A 24 11.38 -18.21 9.64
N ASN A 25 10.84 -18.27 8.42
CA ASN A 25 11.52 -18.85 7.26
C ASN A 25 12.29 -17.82 6.43
N LYS A 26 12.18 -16.52 6.75
CA LYS A 26 12.89 -15.41 6.07
C LYS A 26 13.37 -14.37 7.08
N PRO A 27 14.58 -14.52 7.65
CA PRO A 27 15.09 -13.57 8.63
C PRO A 27 15.19 -12.16 8.03
N GLY A 28 14.54 -11.18 8.68
CA GLY A 28 14.51 -9.77 8.26
C GLY A 28 13.22 -9.30 7.58
N MET A 29 12.30 -10.20 7.23
CA MET A 29 11.04 -9.81 6.59
C MET A 29 9.91 -9.69 7.63
N LEU A 30 9.46 -8.45 7.88
CA LEU A 30 8.29 -8.16 8.69
C LEU A 30 7.03 -8.23 7.84
N LEU A 31 6.14 -9.17 8.15
CA LEU A 31 4.86 -9.31 7.47
C LEU A 31 3.78 -8.57 8.27
N PRO A 32 2.85 -7.83 7.63
CA PRO A 32 1.69 -7.31 8.33
C PRO A 32 0.88 -8.47 8.94
N ARG A 33 0.43 -8.30 10.18
CA ARG A 33 -0.38 -9.30 10.87
C ARG A 33 -1.77 -9.34 10.24
N LYS A 34 -2.24 -10.53 9.83
CA LYS A 34 -3.60 -10.74 9.30
C LYS A 34 -4.62 -10.37 10.38
N GLY A 35 -5.38 -9.30 10.19
CA GLY A 35 -6.39 -8.86 11.14
C GLY A 35 -7.59 -9.81 11.17
N ASN A 36 -8.22 -9.98 12.33
CA ASN A 36 -9.47 -10.73 12.51
C ASN A 36 -10.67 -9.93 11.95
N ALA A 37 -10.61 -9.50 10.69
CA ALA A 37 -11.74 -8.84 10.06
C ALA A 37 -12.82 -9.89 9.77
N THR A 38 -13.98 -9.75 10.41
CA THR A 38 -15.15 -10.60 10.20
C THR A 38 -15.77 -10.41 8.82
N THR A 39 -15.59 -9.23 8.22
CA THR A 39 -16.07 -8.91 6.88
C THR A 39 -15.00 -9.21 5.82
N PRO A 40 -15.34 -9.87 4.71
CA PRO A 40 -14.42 -10.08 3.60
C PRO A 40 -13.85 -8.75 3.08
N ILE A 41 -12.58 -8.73 2.73
CA ILE A 41 -11.87 -7.51 2.32
C ILE A 41 -12.49 -6.82 1.11
N GLU A 42 -13.10 -7.60 0.20
CA GLU A 42 -13.83 -7.07 -0.95
C GLU A 42 -15.07 -6.26 -0.54
N VAL A 43 -15.77 -6.68 0.52
CA VAL A 43 -16.92 -5.97 1.07
C VAL A 43 -16.46 -4.66 1.70
N GLN A 44 -15.37 -4.69 2.48
CA GLN A 44 -14.79 -3.47 3.07
C GLN A 44 -14.43 -2.43 2.00
N ARG A 45 -13.86 -2.86 0.87
CA ARG A 45 -13.50 -1.95 -0.24
C ARG A 45 -14.71 -1.27 -0.86
N LYS A 46 -15.84 -1.98 -0.97
CA LYS A 46 -17.10 -1.43 -1.49
C LYS A 46 -17.76 -0.41 -0.55
N GLN A 47 -17.44 -0.46 0.74
CA GLN A 47 -17.94 0.48 1.76
C GLN A 47 -17.16 1.80 1.81
N LEU A 48 -15.98 1.88 1.16
CA LEU A 48 -15.19 3.10 1.15
C LEU A 48 -15.89 4.21 0.35
N PRO A 49 -15.90 5.47 0.82
CA PRO A 49 -16.53 6.58 0.11
C PRO A 49 -16.07 6.72 -1.34
N ILE A 50 -14.79 6.46 -1.63
CA ILE A 50 -14.25 6.57 -2.98
C ILE A 50 -14.78 5.53 -3.97
N TYR A 51 -15.39 4.44 -3.49
CA TYR A 51 -15.91 3.37 -4.35
C TYR A 51 -17.01 3.89 -5.28
N GLN A 52 -17.92 4.70 -4.74
CA GLN A 52 -19.03 5.28 -5.52
C GLN A 52 -18.54 6.26 -6.60
N ALA A 53 -17.45 6.97 -6.34
CA ALA A 53 -16.85 7.91 -7.27
C ALA A 53 -15.98 7.25 -8.36
N LYS A 54 -15.71 5.93 -8.28
CA LYS A 54 -14.79 5.22 -9.19
C LYS A 54 -15.06 5.47 -10.69
N PRO A 55 -16.29 5.36 -11.21
CA PRO A 55 -16.53 5.51 -12.65
C PRO A 55 -16.23 6.93 -13.13
N GLN A 56 -16.75 7.94 -12.43
CA GLN A 56 -16.52 9.34 -12.76
C GLN A 56 -15.03 9.71 -12.65
N LEU A 57 -14.36 9.23 -11.59
CA LEU A 57 -12.94 9.43 -11.37
C LEU A 57 -12.10 8.91 -12.54
N LEU A 58 -12.33 7.67 -12.97
CA LEU A 58 -11.58 7.06 -14.07
C LEU A 58 -11.83 7.75 -15.41
N ASN A 59 -13.05 8.22 -15.66
CA ASN A 59 -13.37 8.95 -16.88
C ASN A 59 -12.62 10.29 -16.94
N GLN A 60 -12.58 11.03 -15.83
CA GLN A 60 -11.85 12.30 -15.74
C GLN A 60 -10.33 12.08 -15.84
N LEU A 61 -9.77 11.12 -15.10
CA LEU A 61 -8.33 10.86 -15.09
C LEU A 61 -7.77 10.39 -16.45
N ARG A 62 -8.60 9.88 -17.37
CA ARG A 62 -8.15 9.56 -18.74
C ARG A 62 -7.91 10.79 -19.60
N GLN A 63 -8.56 11.91 -19.28
CA GLN A 63 -8.52 13.14 -20.08
C GLN A 63 -7.54 14.17 -19.51
N LEU A 64 -7.05 13.94 -18.28
CA LEU A 64 -6.22 14.87 -17.54
C LEU A 64 -4.80 14.31 -17.41
N HIS A 65 -3.81 15.13 -17.76
CA HIS A 65 -2.40 14.83 -17.48
C HIS A 65 -2.09 14.98 -15.99
N ASN A 66 -2.75 15.93 -15.32
CA ASN A 66 -2.57 16.25 -13.90
C ASN A 66 -3.92 16.48 -13.23
N ALA A 67 -4.10 15.99 -12.00
CA ALA A 67 -5.33 16.18 -11.23
C ALA A 67 -5.03 16.33 -9.73
N ILE A 68 -5.82 17.19 -9.07
CA ILE A 68 -5.81 17.35 -7.61
C ILE A 68 -7.06 16.67 -7.08
N LEU A 69 -6.89 15.68 -6.21
CA LEU A 69 -7.99 14.94 -5.61
C LEU A 69 -8.09 15.28 -4.13
N ILE A 70 -9.24 15.81 -3.73
CA ILE A 70 -9.53 16.19 -2.36
C ILE A 70 -10.51 15.17 -1.77
N GLY A 71 -10.29 14.78 -0.52
CA GLY A 71 -11.23 13.97 0.25
C GLY A 71 -10.72 13.73 1.65
N GLU A 72 -11.60 13.36 2.57
CA GLU A 72 -11.26 13.12 3.98
C GLU A 72 -10.30 11.94 4.20
N THR A 73 -9.58 11.95 5.32
CA THR A 73 -8.77 10.79 5.74
C THR A 73 -9.68 9.57 5.94
N GLY A 74 -9.25 8.39 5.49
CA GLY A 74 -10.06 7.17 5.57
C GLY A 74 -11.00 6.94 4.38
N SER A 75 -11.15 7.90 3.46
CA SER A 75 -12.03 7.74 2.29
C SER A 75 -11.58 6.69 1.27
N GLY A 76 -10.37 6.15 1.42
CA GLY A 76 -9.81 5.12 0.53
C GLY A 76 -8.91 5.64 -0.59
N LYS A 77 -8.58 6.94 -0.63
CA LYS A 77 -7.76 7.55 -1.71
C LYS A 77 -6.46 6.77 -1.98
N THR A 78 -5.59 6.69 -0.98
CA THR A 78 -4.25 6.13 -1.13
C THR A 78 -4.25 4.62 -1.39
N THR A 79 -5.24 3.88 -0.86
CA THR A 79 -5.33 2.43 -1.06
C THR A 79 -6.01 2.07 -2.38
N GLN A 80 -7.05 2.79 -2.80
CA GLN A 80 -7.92 2.37 -3.91
C GLN A 80 -7.57 3.01 -5.26
N ILE A 81 -7.22 4.29 -5.32
CA ILE A 81 -7.02 4.99 -6.60
C ILE A 81 -5.94 4.31 -7.45
N PRO A 82 -4.75 3.96 -6.91
CA PRO A 82 -3.72 3.28 -7.71
C PRO A 82 -4.19 1.93 -8.25
N GLN A 83 -4.99 1.20 -7.47
CA GLN A 83 -5.58 -0.06 -7.91
C GLN A 83 -6.60 0.15 -9.04
N TYR A 84 -7.41 1.21 -8.98
CA TYR A 84 -8.37 1.53 -10.02
C TYR A 84 -7.68 1.95 -11.31
N LEU A 85 -6.61 2.74 -11.24
CA LEU A 85 -5.79 3.11 -12.40
C LEU A 85 -5.20 1.87 -13.06
N TYR A 86 -4.58 0.99 -12.27
CA TYR A 86 -4.02 -0.28 -12.74
C TYR A 86 -5.09 -1.16 -13.41
N GLU A 87 -6.24 -1.36 -12.77
CA GLU A 87 -7.37 -2.12 -13.29
C GLU A 87 -7.94 -1.53 -14.59
N ALA A 88 -7.99 -0.20 -14.69
CA ALA A 88 -8.49 0.52 -15.86
C ALA A 88 -7.49 0.57 -17.03
N GLY A 89 -6.29 0.00 -16.85
CA GLY A 89 -5.22 0.01 -17.84
C GLY A 89 -4.50 1.36 -17.98
N ILE A 90 -4.79 2.30 -17.08
CA ILE A 90 -4.13 3.61 -17.07
C ILE A 90 -2.73 3.42 -16.50
N GLY A 91 -1.69 3.84 -17.23
CA GLY A 91 -0.29 3.63 -16.85
C GLY A 91 0.27 2.25 -17.18
N ARG A 92 -0.40 1.45 -18.04
CA ARG A 92 0.08 0.12 -18.50
C ARG A 92 1.47 0.12 -19.14
N GLN A 93 1.91 1.25 -19.68
CA GLN A 93 3.23 1.39 -20.30
C GLN A 93 4.38 1.51 -19.27
N GLY A 94 4.06 1.60 -17.97
CA GLY A 94 5.06 1.75 -16.92
C GLY A 94 4.55 1.34 -15.54
N LEU A 95 5.05 2.02 -14.52
CA LEU A 95 4.75 1.76 -13.11
C LEU A 95 3.85 2.87 -12.54
N ILE A 96 2.90 2.49 -11.70
CA ILE A 96 2.16 3.45 -10.87
C ILE A 96 2.92 3.63 -9.56
N ALA A 97 3.59 4.76 -9.41
CA ALA A 97 4.33 5.10 -8.20
C ALA A 97 3.41 5.78 -7.18
N ILE A 98 3.46 5.32 -5.92
CA ILE A 98 2.74 5.96 -4.81
C ILE A 98 3.77 6.47 -3.81
N THR A 99 3.80 7.78 -3.60
CA THR A 99 4.70 8.40 -2.62
C THR A 99 3.97 8.62 -1.30
N GLN A 100 4.66 8.41 -0.19
CA GLN A 100 4.20 8.75 1.15
C GLN A 100 5.31 9.51 1.88
N PRO A 101 5.00 10.61 2.61
CA PRO A 101 6.01 11.38 3.32
C PRO A 101 6.68 10.61 4.47
N ARG A 102 6.06 9.51 4.93
CA ARG A 102 6.57 8.68 6.02
C ARG A 102 6.85 7.27 5.53
N ARG A 103 8.07 6.76 5.78
CA ARG A 103 8.49 5.40 5.44
C ARG A 103 7.51 4.33 5.95
N VAL A 104 7.05 4.48 7.20
CA VAL A 104 6.09 3.55 7.80
C VAL A 104 4.74 3.55 7.11
N ALA A 105 4.29 4.68 6.56
CA ALA A 105 3.05 4.76 5.81
C ALA A 105 3.19 4.06 4.44
N ALA A 106 4.33 4.22 3.76
CA ALA A 106 4.62 3.53 2.51
C ALA A 106 4.61 2.00 2.68
N ILE A 107 5.34 1.49 3.69
CA ILE A 107 5.45 0.04 3.95
C ILE A 107 4.08 -0.55 4.31
N SER A 108 3.34 0.09 5.21
CA SER A 108 2.00 -0.37 5.62
C SER A 108 1.01 -0.34 4.45
N LEU A 109 1.08 0.69 3.61
CA LEU A 109 0.25 0.80 2.42
C LEU A 109 0.53 -0.35 1.44
N ALA A 110 1.79 -0.62 1.11
CA ALA A 110 2.17 -1.71 0.21
C ALA A 110 1.67 -3.06 0.74
N GLY A 111 1.84 -3.31 2.04
CA GLY A 111 1.32 -4.51 2.70
C GLY A 111 -0.20 -4.64 2.60
N ARG A 112 -0.95 -3.55 2.83
CA ARG A 112 -2.41 -3.53 2.72
C ARG A 112 -2.88 -3.78 1.28
N VAL A 113 -2.29 -3.11 0.31
CA VAL A 113 -2.68 -3.27 -1.11
C VAL A 113 -2.35 -4.68 -1.61
N ALA A 114 -1.23 -5.27 -1.18
CA ALA A 114 -0.89 -6.65 -1.49
C ALA A 114 -1.94 -7.64 -0.95
N GLU A 115 -2.43 -7.43 0.28
CA GLU A 115 -3.52 -8.20 0.87
C GLU A 115 -4.83 -8.05 0.07
N GLU A 116 -5.21 -6.82 -0.27
CA GLU A 116 -6.42 -6.53 -1.06
C GLU A 116 -6.40 -7.16 -2.46
N LYS A 117 -5.23 -7.25 -3.08
CA LYS A 117 -5.01 -7.88 -4.40
C LYS A 117 -4.67 -9.36 -4.34
N ARG A 118 -4.62 -9.96 -3.13
CA ARG A 118 -4.23 -11.36 -2.90
C ARG A 118 -2.90 -11.72 -3.57
N THR A 119 -1.94 -10.81 -3.51
CA THR A 119 -0.60 -10.98 -4.10
C THR A 119 0.47 -10.92 -3.02
N GLN A 120 1.65 -11.43 -3.34
CA GLN A 120 2.81 -11.33 -2.45
C GLN A 120 3.49 -9.97 -2.66
N LEU A 121 3.81 -9.29 -1.56
CA LEU A 121 4.61 -8.07 -1.60
C LEU A 121 5.98 -8.33 -2.28
N GLY A 122 6.40 -7.42 -3.14
CA GLY A 122 7.58 -7.54 -4.00
C GLY A 122 7.32 -8.24 -5.34
N LYS A 123 6.07 -8.64 -5.64
CA LYS A 123 5.68 -9.15 -6.96
C LYS A 123 4.96 -8.07 -7.77
N LEU A 124 3.64 -8.00 -7.62
CA LEU A 124 2.81 -6.99 -8.27
C LEU A 124 2.89 -5.63 -7.57
N ILE A 125 3.06 -5.65 -6.24
CA ILE A 125 3.08 -4.48 -5.35
C ILE A 125 4.46 -4.37 -4.73
#